data_AF-A0A926NER7-F1
#
_entry.id   AF-A0A926NER7-F1
#
_cell.length_a   1.000
_cell.length_b   1.000
_cell.length_c   1.000
_cell.angle_alpha   90.00
_cell.angle_beta   90.00
_cell.angle_gamma   90.00
#
_symmetry.space_group_name_H-M   'P 1'
#
loop_
_entity.id
_entity.type
_entity.pdbx_description
1 polymer ?
#
loop_
_entity_poly.entity_id
_entity_poly.type
_entity_poly.pdbx_seq_one_letter_code
_entity_poly.pdbx_strand_id
1 'polypeptide(L)'
;MSPIGGRLALFVRGKQHFWIEKHSLSEKKVLNPVISLNKTGNIVHSILKHAEVVLPIKKIILSRNSYIDYPEVPYDIELIDIRKYDEWFMKMRRTAAPIKHTQIIAAKALLNYCLTISCNRTD
;
A
#
# COMPACT_ATOMS: atom_id res chain seq x y z
N MET A 1 2.62 22.80 -25.72
CA MET A 1 2.44 21.49 -25.06
C MET A 1 3.80 21.05 -24.53
N SER A 2 4.06 21.28 -23.24
CA SER A 2 5.31 20.86 -22.59
C SER A 2 5.24 19.36 -22.27
N PRO A 3 6.35 18.62 -22.41
CA PRO A 3 6.37 17.19 -22.12
C PRO A 3 6.22 16.99 -20.61
N ILE A 4 5.46 15.96 -20.23
CA ILE A 4 5.21 15.55 -18.85
C ILE A 4 6.52 14.97 -18.30
N GLY A 5 7.46 15.83 -17.93
CA GLY A 5 8.71 15.50 -17.25
C GLY A 5 8.45 15.24 -15.77
N GLY A 6 7.64 14.23 -15.44
CA GLY A 6 7.50 13.75 -14.06
C GLY A 6 8.77 13.01 -13.66
N ARG A 7 9.59 13.59 -12.77
CA ARG A 7 10.84 12.98 -12.30
C ARG A 7 10.55 11.60 -11.70
N LEU A 8 10.94 10.54 -12.40
CA LEU A 8 10.91 9.18 -11.87
C LEU A 8 11.81 9.10 -10.64
N ALA A 9 11.29 8.51 -9.57
CA ALA A 9 12.08 8.23 -8.37
C ALA A 9 12.54 6.78 -8.37
N LEU A 10 13.71 6.53 -7.79
CA LEU A 10 14.22 5.19 -7.48
C LEU A 10 14.34 5.06 -5.97
N PHE A 11 13.59 4.12 -5.39
CA PHE A 11 13.75 3.74 -4.00
C PHE A 11 14.76 2.61 -3.89
N VAL A 12 15.83 2.81 -3.13
CA VAL A 12 16.83 1.79 -2.83
C VAL A 12 16.96 1.57 -1.32
N ARG A 13 17.53 0.43 -0.94
CA ARG A 13 17.90 0.16 0.45
C ARG A 13 18.84 1.26 0.98
N GLY A 14 18.44 1.90 2.08
CA GLY A 14 19.28 2.78 2.87
C GLY A 14 19.86 2.08 4.10
N LYS A 15 20.43 2.86 5.02
CA LYS A 15 20.94 2.35 6.30
C LYS A 15 19.80 2.18 7.31
N GLN A 16 19.93 1.18 8.19
CA GLN A 16 19.00 0.90 9.29
C GLN A 16 17.54 0.81 8.82
N HIS A 17 16.67 1.68 9.35
CA HIS A 17 15.23 1.72 9.10
C HIS A 17 14.84 2.65 7.96
N PHE A 18 15.79 3.13 7.15
CA PHE A 18 15.53 4.09 6.10
C PHE A 18 15.75 3.51 4.71
N TRP A 19 14.92 3.94 3.79
CA TRP A 19 15.15 3.86 2.35
C TRP A 19 15.74 5.18 1.85
N ILE A 20 16.36 5.08 0.69
CA ILE A 20 16.87 6.23 -0.03
C ILE A 20 15.99 6.42 -1.26
N GLU A 21 15.35 7.58 -1.36
CA GLU A 21 14.62 8.01 -2.54
C GLU A 21 15.54 8.88 -3.39
N LYS A 22 15.91 8.38 -4.56
CA LYS A 22 16.76 9.07 -5.53
C LYS A 22 15.89 9.68 -6.63
N HIS A 23 16.09 10.96 -6.86
CA HIS A 23 15.65 11.69 -8.03
C HIS A 23 16.88 12.05 -8.86
N SER A 24 16.68 12.47 -10.11
CA SER A 24 17.79 12.84 -11.00
C SER A 24 18.74 13.90 -10.44
N LEU A 25 18.27 14.75 -9.51
CA LEU A 25 19.02 15.89 -8.96
C LEU A 25 19.08 15.91 -7.41
N SER A 26 18.45 14.95 -6.74
CA SER A 26 18.39 14.96 -5.27
C SER A 26 18.23 13.57 -4.69
N GLU A 27 18.72 13.41 -3.47
CA GLU A 27 18.53 12.22 -2.65
C GLU A 27 17.85 12.63 -1.35
N LYS A 28 16.87 11.85 -0.91
CA LYS A 28 16.28 12.02 0.43
C LYS A 28 16.12 10.68 1.14
N LYS A 29 16.29 10.68 2.45
CA LYS A 29 16.00 9.52 3.30
C LYS A 29 14.52 9.50 3.64
N VAL A 30 13.90 8.33 3.49
CA VAL A 30 12.51 8.09 3.87
C VAL A 30 12.46 6.89 4.81
N LEU A 31 11.53 6.88 5.77
CA LEU A 31 11.38 5.72 6.65
C LEU A 31 10.94 4.52 5.82
N ASN A 32 11.50 3.35 6.11
CA ASN A 32 11.13 2.10 5.45
C ASN A 32 9.63 1.81 5.68
N PRO A 33 8.80 1.78 4.62
CA PRO A 33 7.36 1.58 4.73
C PRO A 33 6.98 0.20 5.27
N VAL A 34 7.89 -0.79 5.25
CA VAL A 34 7.68 -2.11 5.88
C VAL A 34 7.32 -1.97 7.36
N ILE A 35 7.87 -0.98 8.06
CA ILE A 35 7.66 -0.79 9.50
C ILE A 35 6.20 -0.41 9.78
N SER A 36 5.68 0.60 9.09
CA SER A 36 4.27 1.00 9.22
C SER A 36 3.34 -0.08 8.68
N LEU A 37 3.70 -0.71 7.56
CA LEU A 37 2.92 -1.80 6.95
C LEU A 37 2.73 -2.99 7.89
N ASN A 38 3.79 -3.41 8.60
CA ASN A 38 3.70 -4.49 9.57
C ASN A 38 2.84 -4.12 10.79
N LYS A 39 2.99 -2.88 11.30
CA LYS A 39 2.15 -2.38 12.41
C LYS A 39 0.68 -2.37 12.01
N THR A 40 0.36 -1.81 10.84
CA THR A 40 -1.02 -1.80 10.32
C THR A 40 -1.54 -3.21 10.08
N GLY A 41 -0.73 -4.11 9.52
CA GLY A 41 -1.09 -5.52 9.34
C GLY A 41 -1.50 -6.20 10.65
N ASN A 42 -0.76 -5.97 11.74
CA ASN A 42 -1.09 -6.50 13.06
C ASN A 42 -2.39 -5.91 13.63
N ILE A 43 -2.61 -4.60 13.46
CA ILE A 43 -3.86 -3.93 13.87
C ILE A 43 -5.05 -4.52 13.11
N VAL A 44 -4.95 -4.63 11.78
CA VAL A 44 -5.98 -5.22 10.92
C VAL A 44 -6.27 -6.67 11.32
N HIS A 45 -5.23 -7.45 11.58
CA HIS A 45 -5.38 -8.83 12.04
C HIS A 45 -6.15 -8.91 13.37
N SER A 46 -5.81 -8.05 14.33
CA SER A 46 -6.50 -7.97 15.62
C SER A 46 -7.99 -7.61 15.46
N ILE A 47 -8.31 -6.61 14.62
CA ILE A 47 -9.69 -6.19 14.34
C ILE A 47 -10.49 -7.34 13.71
N LEU A 48 -9.95 -8.00 12.69
CA LEU A 48 -10.65 -9.10 12.02
C LEU A 48 -10.83 -10.31 12.95
N LYS A 49 -9.83 -10.62 13.78
CA LYS A 49 -9.93 -11.66 14.80
C LYS A 49 -11.04 -11.36 15.81
N HIS A 50 -11.16 -10.13 16.28
CA HIS A 50 -12.21 -9.72 17.20
C HIS A 50 -13.61 -9.79 16.58
N ALA A 51 -13.72 -9.53 15.28
CA ALA A 51 -14.96 -9.68 14.51
C ALA A 51 -15.25 -11.11 14.04
N GLU A 52 -14.44 -12.10 14.47
CA GLU A 52 -14.54 -13.51 14.07
C GLU A 52 -14.50 -13.73 12.55
N VAL A 53 -13.77 -12.86 11.84
CA VAL A 53 -13.62 -12.90 10.38
C VAL A 53 -12.32 -13.60 10.00
N VAL A 54 -12.44 -14.73 9.30
CA VAL A 54 -11.29 -15.44 8.71
C VAL A 54 -11.09 -14.99 7.26
N LEU A 55 -10.16 -14.05 7.04
CA LEU A 55 -9.75 -13.59 5.72
C LEU A 55 -8.21 -13.48 5.61
N PRO A 56 -7.62 -13.84 4.46
CA PRO A 56 -6.19 -13.69 4.25
C PRO A 56 -5.82 -12.21 4.12
N ILE A 57 -4.88 -11.75 4.95
CA ILE A 57 -4.33 -10.39 4.88
C ILE A 57 -3.09 -10.44 4.00
N LYS A 58 -3.10 -9.67 2.91
CA LYS A 58 -1.94 -9.51 2.01
C LYS A 58 -1.34 -8.13 2.19
N LYS A 59 -0.03 -8.06 2.38
CA LYS A 59 0.72 -6.81 2.53
C LYS A 59 1.41 -6.48 1.22
N ILE A 60 1.23 -5.25 0.76
CA ILE A 60 1.77 -4.78 -0.52
C ILE A 60 2.38 -3.41 -0.31
N ILE A 61 3.59 -3.21 -0.82
CA ILE A 61 4.17 -1.88 -1.00
C ILE A 61 4.01 -1.51 -2.47
N LEU A 62 3.30 -0.42 -2.71
CA LEU A 62 2.85 -0.01 -4.04
C LEU A 62 3.42 1.37 -4.40
N SER A 63 4.00 1.49 -5.58
CA SER A 63 4.31 2.79 -6.22
C SER A 63 3.82 2.82 -7.67
N ARG A 64 3.22 3.94 -8.06
CA ARG A 64 2.68 4.17 -9.41
C ARG A 64 3.69 4.81 -10.36
N ASN A 65 4.67 5.51 -9.81
CA ASN A 65 5.54 6.44 -10.54
C ASN A 65 6.99 6.35 -10.09
N SER A 66 7.39 5.23 -9.50
CA SER A 66 8.75 5.02 -9.03
C SER A 66 9.15 3.57 -9.18
N TYR A 67 10.45 3.35 -9.29
CA TYR A 67 11.06 2.03 -9.21
C TYR A 67 11.38 1.70 -7.75
N ILE A 68 11.25 0.43 -7.38
CA ILE A 68 11.65 -0.06 -6.07
C ILE A 68 12.71 -1.13 -6.28
N ASP A 69 13.93 -0.85 -5.83
CA ASP A 69 15.06 -1.77 -5.83
C ASP A 69 15.42 -2.11 -4.37
N TYR A 70 14.71 -3.11 -3.87
CA TYR A 70 14.87 -3.63 -2.52
C TYR A 70 14.88 -5.15 -2.60
N PRO A 71 16.05 -5.80 -2.63
CA PRO A 71 16.13 -7.26 -2.83
C PRO A 71 15.77 -8.07 -1.57
N GLU A 72 15.85 -7.46 -0.38
CA GLU A 72 15.60 -8.13 0.92
C GLU A 72 14.17 -7.91 1.43
N VAL A 73 13.17 -8.03 0.56
CA VAL A 73 11.75 -7.93 0.95
C VAL A 73 11.38 -9.17 1.78
N PRO A 74 10.73 -9.01 2.94
CA PRO A 74 10.13 -10.13 3.65
C PRO A 74 9.17 -10.94 2.75
N TYR A 75 9.16 -12.26 2.89
CA TYR A 75 8.38 -13.16 2.03
C TYR A 75 6.86 -12.86 2.00
N ASP A 76 6.33 -12.26 3.05
CA ASP A 76 4.91 -11.93 3.22
C ASP A 76 4.53 -10.53 2.69
N ILE A 77 5.45 -9.84 2.00
CA ILE A 77 5.24 -8.52 1.40
C ILE A 77 5.50 -8.59 -0.10
N GLU A 78 4.52 -8.15 -0.89
CA GLU A 78 4.67 -7.98 -2.34
C GLU A 78 5.13 -6.55 -2.66
N LEU A 79 6.13 -6.42 -3.54
CA LEU A 79 6.52 -5.12 -4.11
C LEU A 79 5.92 -4.93 -5.49
N ILE A 80 5.27 -3.78 -5.67
CA ILE A 80 4.68 -3.39 -6.93
C ILE A 80 5.15 -1.98 -7.23
N ASP A 81 5.95 -1.85 -8.28
CA ASP A 81 6.48 -0.59 -8.73
C ASP A 81 5.95 -0.27 -10.13
N ILE A 82 6.44 0.82 -10.73
CA ILE A 82 5.98 1.28 -12.05
C ILE A 82 6.02 0.19 -13.14
N ARG A 83 6.91 -0.81 -13.03
CA ARG A 83 7.04 -1.89 -14.03
C ARG A 83 5.87 -2.86 -14.00
N LYS A 84 5.29 -3.09 -12.82
CA LYS A 84 4.23 -4.08 -12.58
C LYS A 84 2.89 -3.45 -12.24
N TYR A 85 2.86 -2.12 -12.02
CA TYR A 85 1.68 -1.41 -11.55
C TYR A 85 0.47 -1.62 -12.46
N ASP A 86 0.63 -1.39 -13.77
CA ASP A 86 -0.49 -1.47 -14.72
C ASP A 86 -1.08 -2.88 -14.81
N GLU A 87 -0.21 -3.90 -14.86
CA GLU A 87 -0.63 -5.30 -14.85
C GLU A 87 -1.40 -5.64 -13.58
N TRP A 88 -0.83 -5.30 -12.42
CA TRP A 88 -1.47 -5.53 -11.13
C TRP A 88 -2.80 -4.79 -11.01
N PHE A 89 -2.86 -3.53 -11.43
CA PHE A 89 -4.06 -2.70 -11.36
C PHE A 89 -5.18 -3.28 -12.24
N MET A 90 -4.84 -3.71 -13.47
CA MET A 90 -5.79 -4.37 -14.36
C MET A 90 -6.27 -5.71 -13.80
N LYS A 91 -5.39 -6.50 -13.18
CA LYS A 91 -5.76 -7.73 -12.48
C LYS A 91 -6.75 -7.47 -11.33
N MET A 92 -6.50 -6.45 -10.51
CA MET A 92 -7.39 -6.07 -9.41
C MET A 92 -8.76 -5.62 -9.93
N ARG A 93 -8.82 -4.84 -11.02
CA ARG A 93 -10.10 -4.40 -11.63
C ARG A 93 -10.88 -5.53 -12.30
N ARG A 94 -10.19 -6.49 -12.91
CA ARG A 94 -10.82 -7.64 -13.58
C ARG A 94 -11.35 -8.70 -12.63
N THR A 95 -11.08 -8.57 -11.32
CA THR A 95 -11.61 -9.49 -10.31
C THR A 95 -13.12 -9.24 -10.14
N ALA A 96 -13.90 -9.75 -11.08
CA ALA A 96 -15.36 -9.75 -11.06
C ALA A 96 -15.86 -11.00 -10.32
N ALA A 97 -15.52 -11.10 -9.03
CA ALA A 97 -16.17 -12.07 -8.15
C ALA A 97 -17.31 -11.35 -7.42
N PRO A 98 -18.48 -11.98 -7.24
CA PRO A 98 -19.54 -11.42 -6.40
C PRO A 98 -18.98 -11.18 -4.99
N ILE A 99 -19.29 -10.01 -4.42
CA ILE A 99 -18.85 -9.62 -3.08
C ILE A 99 -19.43 -10.63 -2.07
N LYS A 100 -18.54 -11.30 -1.33
CA LYS A 100 -18.95 -12.29 -0.32
C LYS A 100 -19.40 -11.58 0.96
N HIS A 101 -20.40 -12.12 1.64
CA HIS A 101 -20.90 -11.60 2.93
C HIS A 101 -19.77 -11.35 3.95
N THR A 102 -18.81 -12.27 4.04
CA THR A 102 -17.63 -12.14 4.91
C THR A 102 -16.78 -10.90 4.59
N GLN A 103 -16.66 -10.51 3.31
CA GLN A 103 -15.94 -9.30 2.92
C GLN A 103 -16.66 -8.03 3.38
N ILE A 104 -18.00 -8.04 3.38
CA ILE A 104 -18.82 -6.93 3.87
C ILE A 104 -18.67 -6.80 5.40
N ILE A 105 -18.73 -7.92 6.13
CA ILE A 105 -18.50 -7.90 7.59
C ILE A 105 -17.09 -7.38 7.90
N ALA A 106 -16.08 -7.85 7.17
CA ALA A 106 -14.71 -7.39 7.33
C ALA A 106 -14.58 -5.88 7.12
N ALA A 107 -15.16 -5.36 6.04
CA ALA A 107 -15.16 -3.93 5.74
C ALA A 107 -15.85 -3.13 6.86
N LYS A 108 -17.02 -3.58 7.33
CA LYS A 108 -17.74 -2.96 8.44
C LYS A 108 -16.91 -2.96 9.72
N ALA A 109 -16.28 -4.09 10.05
CA ALA A 109 -15.42 -4.20 11.22
C ALA A 109 -14.26 -3.19 11.15
N LEU A 110 -13.58 -3.08 10.01
CA LEU A 110 -12.49 -2.11 9.83
C LEU A 110 -12.97 -0.66 9.99
N LEU A 111 -14.08 -0.32 9.33
CA LEU A 111 -14.66 1.03 9.38
C LEU A 111 -15.06 1.47 10.79
N ASN A 112 -15.50 0.54 11.65
CA ASN A 112 -15.85 0.84 13.05
C ASN A 112 -14.66 1.36 13.88
N TYR A 113 -13.42 1.08 13.47
CA TYR A 113 -12.21 1.56 14.14
C TYR A 113 -11.58 2.78 13.44
N CYS A 114 -12.21 3.29 12.36
CA CYS A 114 -11.74 4.46 11.64
C CYS A 114 -12.36 5.75 12.20
N LEU A 115 -11.56 6.81 12.32
CA LEU A 115 -12.07 8.15 12.57
C LEU A 115 -12.77 8.66 11.30
N THR A 116 -14.05 8.98 11.41
CA THR A 116 -14.82 9.61 10.32
C THR A 116 -14.92 11.10 10.59
N ILE A 117 -14.25 11.91 9.77
CA ILE A 117 -14.42 13.37 9.76
C ILE A 117 -15.28 13.70 8.54
N SER A 118 -16.51 14.18 8.76
CA SER A 118 -17.40 14.64 7.70
C SER A 118 -17.56 16.16 7.80
N CYS A 119 -17.36 16.85 6.69
CA CYS A 119 -17.71 18.25 6.54
C CYS A 119 -18.87 18.35 5.55
N ASN A 120 -19.84 19.20 5.86
CA ASN A 120 -20.92 19.47 4.92
C ASN A 120 -20.32 20.24 3.73
N ARG A 121 -20.64 19.80 2.51
CA ARG A 121 -20.34 20.60 1.33
C ARG A 121 -21.35 21.74 1.32
N THR A 122 -20.99 22.87 1.91
CA THR A 122 -21.71 24.13 1.69
C THR A 122 -21.45 24.54 0.24
N ASP A 123 -22.52 24.65 -0.55
CA ASP A 123 -22.54 25.37 -1.83
C ASP A 123 -22.29 26.87 -1.61
#